data_AF-A0A3B0ZIL4-F1
#
_entry.id   AF-A0A3B0ZIL4-F1
#
_cell.length_a   1.000
_cell.length_b   1.000
_cell.length_c   1.000
_cell.angle_alpha   90.00
_cell.angle_beta   90.00
_cell.angle_gamma   90.00
#
_symmetry.space_group_name_H-M   'P 1'
#
loop_
_entity.id
_entity.type
_entity.pdbx_description
1 polymer ?
#
loop_
_entity_poly.entity_id
_entity_poly.type
_entity_poly.pdbx_seq_one_letter_code
_entity_poly.pdbx_strand_id
1 'polypeptide(L)'
;MKGLSKIYVFNLVLVIMFFSILTPLYAELEQENIILKMNRDIEEWNLNLLASVQLDPKSKLIEFETDGCSGGLSDAWNGFAKISPEFKEHFNERPPWESCCVTHDRAYWKGDTEDGFNQRLQADIILRQCVLNYGTENSNRLAKKFNVSEEKILTQIKLTSTLMYHAVRLGGKPCSYLPWRWGYGWPHCELLK
;
A
#
# COMPACT_ATOMS: atom_id res chain seq x y z
N MET A 1 35.79 -27.41 48.19
CA MET A 1 34.75 -26.41 47.90
C MET A 1 35.14 -25.44 46.76
N LYS A 2 35.47 -25.93 45.54
CA LYS A 2 35.84 -25.06 44.39
C LYS A 2 34.98 -25.26 43.13
N GLY A 3 33.95 -26.13 43.18
CA GLY A 3 33.11 -26.48 42.03
C GLY A 3 31.74 -25.79 41.95
N LEU A 4 31.15 -25.40 43.10
CA LEU A 4 29.80 -24.84 43.16
C LEU A 4 29.73 -23.41 42.58
N SER A 5 30.72 -22.56 42.82
CA SER A 5 30.74 -21.16 42.34
C SER A 5 30.75 -21.03 40.81
N LYS A 6 31.41 -21.93 40.07
CA LYS A 6 31.46 -21.89 38.61
C LYS A 6 30.10 -22.18 37.95
N ILE A 7 29.29 -23.04 38.56
CA ILE A 7 27.97 -23.43 38.01
C ILE A 7 26.97 -22.27 38.15
N TYR A 8 26.98 -21.56 39.29
CA TYR A 8 26.12 -20.38 39.50
C TYR A 8 26.49 -19.22 38.57
N VAL A 9 27.80 -18.98 38.34
CA VAL A 9 28.27 -17.95 37.41
C VAL A 9 27.90 -18.31 35.97
N PHE A 10 28.02 -19.58 35.57
CA PHE A 10 27.65 -20.04 34.22
C PHE A 10 26.15 -19.90 33.95
N ASN A 11 25.30 -20.26 34.91
CA ASN A 11 23.85 -20.06 34.82
C ASN A 11 23.46 -18.57 34.81
N LEU A 12 24.14 -17.72 35.58
CA LEU A 12 23.90 -16.28 35.58
C LEU A 12 24.28 -15.64 34.23
N VAL A 13 25.41 -16.05 33.63
CA VAL A 13 25.83 -15.57 32.31
C VAL A 13 24.84 -16.02 31.22
N LEU A 14 24.33 -17.24 31.29
CA LEU A 14 23.29 -17.73 30.37
C LEU A 14 21.98 -16.96 30.50
N VAL A 15 21.53 -16.66 31.73
CA VAL A 15 20.33 -15.85 31.98
C VAL A 15 20.51 -14.42 31.50
N ILE A 16 21.69 -13.80 31.74
CA ILE A 16 22.01 -12.45 31.25
C ILE A 16 22.09 -12.43 29.73
N MET A 17 22.71 -13.43 29.09
CA MET A 17 22.75 -13.53 27.62
C MET A 17 21.35 -13.71 27.03
N PHE A 18 20.51 -14.53 27.67
CA PHE A 18 19.12 -14.73 27.25
C PHE A 18 18.29 -13.45 27.40
N PHE A 19 18.43 -12.72 28.51
CA PHE A 19 17.80 -11.41 28.70
C PHE A 19 18.33 -10.36 27.72
N SER A 20 19.64 -10.28 27.49
CA SER A 20 20.26 -9.32 26.55
C SER A 20 19.86 -9.54 25.10
N ILE A 21 19.47 -10.76 24.72
CA ILE A 21 19.00 -11.10 23.37
C ILE A 21 17.47 -10.96 23.26
N LEU A 22 16.72 -11.31 24.31
CA LEU A 22 15.26 -11.25 24.28
C LEU A 22 14.70 -9.84 24.48
N THR A 23 15.29 -9.00 25.33
CA THR A 23 14.80 -7.63 25.55
C THR A 23 14.74 -6.78 24.27
N PRO A 24 15.75 -6.76 23.37
CA PRO A 24 15.62 -6.03 22.11
C PRO A 24 14.56 -6.62 21.18
N LEU A 25 14.43 -7.96 21.12
CA LEU A 25 13.42 -8.62 20.29
C LEU A 25 11.99 -8.33 20.77
N TYR A 26 11.74 -8.34 22.09
CA TYR A 26 10.45 -7.96 22.66
C TYR A 26 10.14 -6.47 22.45
N ALA A 27 11.14 -5.59 22.58
CA ALA A 27 10.96 -4.16 22.35
C ALA A 27 10.61 -3.85 20.89
N GLU A 28 11.24 -4.51 19.92
CA GLU A 28 10.92 -4.36 18.49
C GLU A 28 9.48 -4.80 18.17
N LEU A 29 9.06 -5.95 18.70
CA LEU A 29 7.69 -6.47 18.53
C LEU A 29 6.63 -5.57 19.20
N GLU A 30 6.90 -5.02 20.38
CA GLU A 30 5.98 -4.09 21.06
C GLU A 30 5.86 -2.77 20.28
N GLN A 31 6.98 -2.26 19.76
CA GLN A 31 7.01 -1.02 19.01
C GLN A 31 6.32 -1.14 17.64
N GLU A 32 6.48 -2.25 16.93
CA GLU A 32 5.74 -2.52 15.68
C GLU A 32 4.23 -2.56 15.93
N ASN A 33 3.79 -3.21 17.02
CA ASN A 33 2.38 -3.24 17.41
C ASN A 33 1.83 -1.85 17.77
N ILE A 34 2.61 -1.00 18.44
CA ILE A 34 2.22 0.38 18.76
C ILE A 34 2.04 1.21 17.48
N ILE A 35 2.98 1.15 16.54
CA ILE A 35 2.91 1.90 15.27
C ILE A 35 1.72 1.42 14.42
N LEU A 36 1.49 0.11 14.35
CA LEU A 36 0.35 -0.47 13.64
C LEU A 36 -0.98 -0.04 14.26
N LYS A 37 -1.09 -0.10 15.59
CA LYS A 37 -2.28 0.36 16.31
C LYS A 37 -2.53 1.84 16.10
N MET A 38 -1.51 2.68 16.27
CA MET A 38 -1.61 4.13 16.06
C MET A 38 -2.04 4.46 14.62
N ASN A 39 -1.51 3.76 13.61
CA ASN A 39 -1.91 3.94 12.22
C ASN A 39 -3.38 3.62 11.99
N ARG A 40 -3.87 2.55 12.62
CA ARG A 40 -5.29 2.19 12.58
C ARG A 40 -6.15 3.24 13.28
N ASP A 41 -5.80 3.64 14.50
CA ASP A 41 -6.57 4.61 15.27
C ASP A 41 -6.74 5.95 14.52
N ILE A 42 -5.68 6.43 13.86
CA ILE A 42 -5.73 7.64 13.02
C ILE A 42 -6.67 7.45 11.81
N GLU A 43 -6.59 6.30 11.15
CA GLU A 43 -7.42 6.00 9.98
C GLU A 43 -8.90 5.85 10.36
N GLU A 44 -9.20 5.18 11.47
CA GLU A 44 -10.57 5.06 12.02
C GLU A 44 -11.13 6.44 12.38
N TRP A 45 -10.31 7.34 12.93
CA TRP A 45 -10.72 8.74 13.14
C TRP A 45 -11.07 9.45 11.82
N ASN A 46 -10.24 9.29 10.79
CA ASN A 46 -10.54 9.83 9.46
C ASN A 46 -11.79 9.20 8.82
N LEU A 47 -12.06 7.91 9.06
CA LEU A 47 -13.27 7.24 8.60
C LEU A 47 -14.53 7.80 9.27
N ASN A 48 -14.47 8.15 10.56
CA ASN A 48 -15.59 8.81 11.25
C ASN A 48 -15.89 10.20 10.67
N LEU A 49 -14.85 10.96 10.29
CA LEU A 49 -15.02 12.23 9.58
C LEU A 49 -15.65 12.02 8.20
N LEU A 50 -15.18 11.04 7.45
CA LEU A 50 -15.77 10.69 6.14
C LEU A 50 -17.22 10.23 6.30
N ALA A 51 -17.55 9.45 7.34
CA ALA A 51 -18.92 9.00 7.61
C ALA A 51 -19.85 10.19 7.86
N SER A 52 -19.36 11.23 8.54
CA SER A 52 -20.11 12.47 8.76
C SER A 52 -20.40 13.20 7.43
N VAL A 53 -19.46 13.16 6.47
CA VAL A 53 -19.68 13.67 5.11
C VAL A 53 -20.72 12.83 4.36
N GLN A 54 -20.62 11.50 4.43
CA GLN A 54 -21.51 10.56 3.72
C GLN A 54 -22.96 10.61 4.25
N LEU A 55 -23.14 10.90 5.53
CA LEU A 55 -24.45 11.02 6.17
C LEU A 55 -25.09 12.41 6.01
N ASP A 56 -24.34 13.43 5.59
CA ASP A 56 -24.90 14.76 5.34
C ASP A 56 -25.83 14.71 4.11
N PRO A 57 -27.13 15.03 4.25
CA PRO A 57 -28.07 14.99 3.13
C PRO A 57 -27.74 16.00 2.01
N LYS A 58 -26.86 16.98 2.26
CA LYS A 58 -26.36 17.91 1.24
C LYS A 58 -25.17 17.35 0.46
N SER A 59 -24.45 16.38 1.03
CA SER A 59 -23.36 15.70 0.34
C SER A 59 -23.91 14.79 -0.75
N LYS A 60 -23.22 14.79 -1.89
CA LYS A 60 -23.55 13.90 -3.01
C LYS A 60 -22.27 13.21 -3.47
N LEU A 61 -22.37 11.90 -3.65
CA LEU A 61 -21.36 11.13 -4.35
C LEU A 61 -21.34 11.57 -5.81
N ILE A 62 -20.19 12.02 -6.30
CA ILE A 62 -20.02 12.39 -7.72
C ILE A 62 -19.98 11.13 -8.59
N GLU A 63 -20.15 11.29 -9.91
CA GLU A 63 -19.97 10.18 -10.86
C GLU A 63 -18.55 9.59 -10.75
N PHE A 64 -18.41 8.30 -11.06
CA PHE A 64 -17.12 7.62 -10.99
C PHE A 64 -16.16 8.18 -12.05
N GLU A 65 -15.01 8.67 -11.59
CA GLU A 65 -13.89 9.11 -12.42
C GLU A 65 -12.62 8.34 -12.03
N THR A 66 -11.71 8.15 -12.99
CA THR A 66 -10.40 7.50 -12.79
C THR A 66 -9.33 8.24 -13.59
N ASP A 67 -8.16 8.41 -13.00
CA ASP A 67 -6.96 8.95 -13.66
C ASP A 67 -6.00 7.83 -14.10
N GLY A 68 -6.45 6.58 -14.06
CA GLY A 68 -5.62 5.40 -14.31
C GLY A 68 -4.86 5.01 -13.04
N CYS A 69 -3.54 5.04 -13.06
CA CYS A 69 -2.75 4.91 -11.84
C CYS A 69 -2.48 6.30 -11.26
N SER A 70 -3.13 6.59 -10.13
CA SER A 70 -3.14 7.91 -9.49
C SER A 70 -1.77 8.41 -9.03
N GLY A 71 -1.75 9.66 -8.53
CA GLY A 71 -0.50 10.36 -8.22
C GLY A 71 0.24 10.86 -9.46
N GLY A 72 -0.47 10.95 -10.59
CA GLY A 72 0.07 11.38 -11.88
C GLY A 72 0.91 10.32 -12.60
N LEU A 73 0.87 9.04 -12.18
CA LEU A 73 1.69 7.99 -12.80
C LEU A 73 1.27 7.73 -14.24
N SER A 74 -0.02 7.56 -14.51
CA SER A 74 -0.52 7.35 -15.88
C SER A 74 -0.27 8.55 -16.79
N ASP A 75 -0.46 9.77 -16.28
CA ASP A 75 -0.18 10.99 -17.03
C ASP A 75 1.31 11.17 -17.35
N ALA A 76 2.18 10.94 -16.36
CA ALA A 76 3.64 10.99 -16.56
C ALA A 76 4.11 9.92 -17.55
N TRP A 77 3.56 8.71 -17.48
CA TRP A 77 3.83 7.63 -18.43
C TRP A 77 3.45 8.04 -19.85
N ASN A 78 2.24 8.58 -20.01
CA ASN A 78 1.74 9.04 -21.30
C ASN A 78 2.57 10.20 -21.85
N GLY A 79 2.94 11.15 -21.00
CA GLY A 79 3.84 12.26 -21.34
C GLY A 79 5.20 11.76 -21.81
N PHE A 80 5.79 10.79 -21.11
CA PHE A 80 7.08 10.21 -21.49
C PHE A 80 6.99 9.43 -22.82
N ALA A 81 5.90 8.69 -23.04
CA ALA A 81 5.64 8.00 -24.31
C ALA A 81 5.47 8.96 -25.49
N LYS A 82 5.00 10.19 -25.27
CA LYS A 82 4.91 11.21 -26.34
C LYS A 82 6.28 11.75 -26.76
N ILE A 83 7.26 11.77 -25.85
CA ILE A 83 8.58 12.36 -26.10
C ILE A 83 9.63 11.32 -26.51
N SER A 84 9.44 10.04 -26.19
CA SER A 84 10.34 8.94 -26.59
C SER A 84 9.59 7.89 -27.41
N PRO A 85 9.75 7.88 -28.74
CA PRO A 85 9.19 6.86 -29.62
C PRO A 85 9.63 5.45 -29.23
N GLU A 86 10.89 5.27 -28.83
CA GLU A 86 11.43 3.98 -28.39
C GLU A 86 10.72 3.51 -27.12
N PHE A 87 10.50 4.40 -26.15
CA PHE A 87 9.72 4.06 -24.96
C PHE A 87 8.30 3.68 -25.32
N LYS A 88 7.62 4.46 -26.18
CA LYS A 88 6.25 4.16 -26.60
C LYS A 88 6.13 2.80 -27.29
N GLU A 89 7.07 2.44 -28.17
CA GLU A 89 7.11 1.13 -28.81
C GLU A 89 7.29 0.00 -27.78
N HIS A 90 8.14 0.22 -26.79
CA HIS A 90 8.48 -0.76 -25.77
C HIS A 90 7.42 -0.91 -24.67
N PHE A 91 6.79 0.17 -24.25
CA PHE A 91 5.97 0.25 -23.04
C PHE A 91 4.54 0.73 -23.27
N ASN A 92 4.18 1.07 -24.51
CA ASN A 92 2.90 1.69 -24.90
C ASN A 92 2.67 3.05 -24.23
N GLU A 93 1.50 3.63 -24.50
CA GLU A 93 1.09 4.96 -24.00
C GLU A 93 0.56 4.96 -22.57
N ARG A 94 0.29 3.78 -21.99
CA ARG A 94 -0.28 3.58 -20.66
C ARG A 94 0.46 2.45 -19.92
N PRO A 95 0.52 2.48 -18.58
CA PRO A 95 1.07 1.38 -17.81
C PRO A 95 0.34 0.06 -18.11
N PRO A 96 1.06 -1.07 -18.24
CA PRO A 96 0.45 -2.33 -18.63
C PRO A 96 -0.57 -2.91 -17.61
N TRP A 97 -0.51 -2.46 -16.35
CA TRP A 97 -1.40 -2.85 -15.26
C TRP A 97 -2.43 -1.77 -14.91
N GLU A 98 -2.65 -0.78 -15.78
CA GLU A 98 -3.58 0.34 -15.51
C GLU A 98 -4.99 -0.13 -15.15
N SER A 99 -5.47 -1.25 -15.70
CA SER A 99 -6.77 -1.83 -15.33
C SER A 99 -6.85 -2.25 -13.86
N CYS A 100 -5.73 -2.63 -13.23
CA CYS A 100 -5.67 -2.90 -11.80
C CYS A 100 -5.90 -1.61 -10.99
N CYS A 101 -5.33 -0.49 -11.44
CA CYS A 101 -5.51 0.81 -10.81
C CYS A 101 -6.97 1.30 -10.96
N VAL A 102 -7.58 1.19 -12.16
CA VAL A 102 -8.99 1.56 -12.38
C VAL A 102 -9.95 0.75 -11.48
N THR A 103 -9.63 -0.52 -11.21
CA THR A 103 -10.42 -1.36 -10.29
C THR A 103 -10.27 -0.89 -8.85
N HIS A 104 -9.06 -0.51 -8.45
CA HIS A 104 -8.76 0.05 -7.12
C HIS A 104 -9.44 1.40 -6.91
N ASP A 105 -9.37 2.29 -7.89
CA ASP A 105 -10.06 3.58 -7.93
C ASP A 105 -11.55 3.43 -7.67
N ARG A 106 -12.20 2.39 -8.21
CA ARG A 106 -13.63 2.16 -7.99
C ARG A 106 -13.96 1.89 -6.52
N ALA A 107 -13.12 1.14 -5.82
CA ALA A 107 -13.29 0.93 -4.38
C ALA A 107 -13.05 2.24 -3.61
N TYR A 108 -11.99 2.94 -3.97
CA TYR A 108 -11.59 4.21 -3.35
C TYR A 108 -12.59 5.35 -3.57
N TRP A 109 -13.22 5.42 -4.74
CA TRP A 109 -14.24 6.40 -5.09
C TRP A 109 -15.41 6.34 -4.13
N LYS A 110 -15.94 5.13 -3.92
CA LYS A 110 -17.07 4.87 -3.03
C LYS A 110 -16.68 5.12 -1.58
N GLY A 111 -15.56 4.55 -1.16
CA GLY A 111 -14.94 4.78 0.14
C GLY A 111 -15.85 4.44 1.32
N ASP A 112 -16.37 3.21 1.39
CA ASP A 112 -17.27 2.78 2.47
C ASP A 112 -16.63 3.00 3.85
N THR A 113 -17.41 3.49 4.82
CA THR A 113 -16.94 3.82 6.18
C THR A 113 -17.24 2.72 7.19
N GLU A 114 -18.26 1.91 6.96
CA GLU A 114 -18.51 0.70 7.75
C GLU A 114 -17.40 -0.32 7.48
N ASP A 115 -16.66 -0.71 8.52
CA ASP A 115 -15.45 -1.54 8.40
C ASP A 115 -14.40 -0.96 7.41
N GLY A 116 -14.40 0.36 7.24
CA GLY A 116 -13.67 1.04 6.16
C GLY A 116 -12.15 0.78 6.16
N PHE A 117 -11.55 0.61 7.35
CA PHE A 117 -10.12 0.28 7.47
C PHE A 117 -9.80 -1.06 6.79
N ASN A 118 -10.60 -2.09 7.09
CA ASN A 118 -10.40 -3.42 6.52
C ASN A 118 -10.78 -3.44 5.04
N GLN A 119 -11.84 -2.74 4.63
CA GLN A 119 -12.20 -2.63 3.22
C GLN A 119 -11.10 -1.97 2.39
N ARG A 120 -10.51 -0.87 2.89
CA ARG A 120 -9.38 -0.20 2.24
C ARG A 120 -8.16 -1.11 2.18
N LEU A 121 -7.81 -1.77 3.29
CA LEU A 121 -6.73 -2.75 3.32
C LEU A 121 -6.92 -3.86 2.28
N GLN A 122 -8.15 -4.38 2.15
CA GLN A 122 -8.47 -5.38 1.14
C GLN A 122 -8.35 -4.83 -0.28
N ALA A 123 -8.84 -3.62 -0.56
CA ALA A 123 -8.66 -2.97 -1.86
C ALA A 123 -7.16 -2.85 -2.23
N ASP A 124 -6.32 -2.46 -1.28
CA ASP A 124 -4.88 -2.31 -1.46
C ASP A 124 -4.17 -3.66 -1.70
N ILE A 125 -4.61 -4.72 -1.01
CA ILE A 125 -4.15 -6.10 -1.24
C ILE A 125 -4.57 -6.60 -2.62
N ILE A 126 -5.82 -6.33 -3.03
CA ILE A 126 -6.35 -6.69 -4.36
C ILE A 126 -5.54 -6.00 -5.46
N LEU A 127 -5.22 -4.70 -5.31
CA LEU A 127 -4.36 -3.98 -6.24
C LEU A 127 -3.00 -4.68 -6.39
N ARG A 128 -2.34 -4.96 -5.27
CA ARG A 128 -1.04 -5.66 -5.26
C ARG A 128 -1.13 -7.00 -5.97
N GLN A 129 -2.14 -7.80 -5.66
CA GLN A 129 -2.32 -9.13 -6.25
C GLN A 129 -2.63 -9.05 -7.74
N CYS A 130 -3.44 -8.08 -8.18
CA CYS A 130 -3.74 -7.86 -9.60
C CYS A 130 -2.46 -7.56 -10.40
N VAL A 131 -1.57 -6.70 -9.88
CA VAL A 131 -0.31 -6.38 -10.54
C VAL A 131 0.64 -7.59 -10.58
N LEU A 132 0.70 -8.40 -9.51
CA LEU A 132 1.45 -9.66 -9.48
C LEU A 132 0.92 -10.68 -10.50
N ASN A 133 -0.39 -10.84 -10.59
CA ASN A 133 -1.04 -11.73 -11.55
C ASN A 133 -0.75 -11.29 -12.98
N TYR A 134 -0.87 -9.99 -13.27
CA TYR A 134 -0.47 -9.43 -14.57
C TYR A 134 0.96 -9.83 -14.94
N GLY A 135 1.91 -9.69 -14.00
CA GLY A 135 3.30 -10.10 -14.22
C GLY A 135 3.47 -11.59 -14.50
N THR A 136 2.74 -12.43 -13.76
CA THR A 136 2.81 -13.90 -13.89
C THR A 136 2.22 -14.37 -15.22
N GLU A 137 1.09 -13.81 -15.63
CA GLU A 137 0.41 -14.13 -16.88
C GLU A 137 1.18 -13.65 -18.11
N ASN A 138 2.00 -12.59 -17.96
CA ASN A 138 2.69 -11.95 -19.07
C ASN A 138 4.21 -12.14 -19.05
N SER A 139 4.80 -12.84 -18.06
CA SER A 139 6.27 -12.92 -17.86
C SER A 139 6.99 -13.42 -19.10
N ASN A 140 6.52 -14.51 -19.70
CA ASN A 140 7.12 -15.11 -20.89
C ASN A 140 7.12 -14.16 -22.08
N ARG A 141 5.97 -13.49 -22.32
CA ARG A 141 5.82 -12.51 -23.40
C ARG A 141 6.73 -11.30 -23.20
N LEU A 142 6.77 -10.77 -21.98
CA LEU A 142 7.58 -9.60 -21.63
C LEU A 142 9.07 -9.93 -21.68
N ALA A 143 9.48 -11.09 -21.18
CA ALA A 143 10.87 -11.57 -21.23
C ALA A 143 11.38 -11.62 -22.67
N LYS A 144 10.58 -12.18 -23.59
CA LYS A 144 10.87 -12.17 -25.03
C LYS A 144 10.92 -10.75 -25.60
N LYS A 145 9.94 -9.90 -25.28
CA LYS A 145 9.87 -8.51 -25.78
C LYS A 145 11.11 -7.70 -25.38
N PHE A 146 11.57 -7.84 -24.14
CA PHE A 146 12.66 -7.05 -23.59
C PHE A 146 14.02 -7.75 -23.63
N ASN A 147 14.11 -8.96 -24.20
CA ASN A 147 15.31 -9.79 -24.24
C ASN A 147 15.99 -9.95 -22.86
N VAL A 148 15.19 -10.31 -21.85
CA VAL A 148 15.62 -10.58 -20.47
C VAL A 148 15.02 -11.88 -19.95
N SER A 149 15.49 -12.39 -18.81
CA SER A 149 14.90 -13.58 -18.18
C SER A 149 13.51 -13.30 -17.61
N GLU A 150 12.63 -14.32 -17.59
CA GLU A 150 11.32 -14.24 -16.92
C GLU A 150 11.47 -13.91 -15.43
N GLU A 151 12.49 -14.44 -14.78
CA GLU A 151 12.83 -14.13 -13.39
C GLU A 151 13.02 -12.63 -13.16
N LYS A 152 13.70 -11.93 -14.09
CA LYS A 152 13.93 -10.49 -13.99
C LYS A 152 12.63 -9.70 -14.13
N ILE A 153 11.74 -10.12 -15.03
CA ILE A 153 10.40 -9.53 -15.19
C ILE A 153 9.58 -9.71 -13.89
N LEU A 154 9.53 -10.93 -13.36
CA LEU A 154 8.78 -11.24 -12.15
C LEU A 154 9.32 -10.47 -10.94
N THR A 155 10.64 -10.33 -10.83
CA THR A 155 11.29 -9.54 -9.77
C THR A 155 10.91 -8.06 -9.85
N GLN A 156 10.93 -7.47 -11.06
CA GLN A 156 10.53 -6.08 -11.26
C GLN A 156 9.04 -5.87 -10.95
N ILE A 157 8.15 -6.75 -11.43
CA ILE A 157 6.71 -6.67 -11.11
C ILE A 157 6.47 -6.82 -9.60
N LYS A 158 7.18 -7.74 -8.93
CA LYS A 158 7.08 -7.89 -7.48
C LYS A 158 7.50 -6.63 -6.73
N LEU A 159 8.58 -5.98 -7.18
CA LEU A 159 9.00 -4.70 -6.62
C LEU A 159 7.94 -3.61 -6.87
N THR A 160 7.46 -3.47 -8.10
CA THR A 160 6.43 -2.50 -8.48
C THR A 160 5.15 -2.67 -7.66
N SER A 161 4.60 -3.89 -7.59
CA SER A 161 3.38 -4.16 -6.79
C SER A 161 3.56 -3.88 -5.31
N THR A 162 4.75 -4.12 -4.75
CA THR A 162 5.08 -3.84 -3.36
C THR A 162 5.16 -2.33 -3.10
N LEU A 163 5.83 -1.59 -3.97
CA LEU A 163 5.89 -0.12 -3.89
C LEU A 163 4.50 0.51 -4.04
N MET A 164 3.69 0.03 -4.99
CA MET A 164 2.31 0.49 -5.17
C MET A 164 1.48 0.26 -3.91
N TYR A 165 1.53 -0.94 -3.32
CA TYR A 165 0.84 -1.25 -2.06
C TYR A 165 1.19 -0.26 -0.95
N HIS A 166 2.48 -0.02 -0.70
CA HIS A 166 2.89 0.91 0.34
C HIS A 166 2.50 2.37 0.01
N ALA A 167 2.59 2.77 -1.25
CA ALA A 167 2.17 4.11 -1.69
C ALA A 167 0.66 4.34 -1.41
N VAL A 168 -0.21 3.39 -1.76
CA VAL A 168 -1.66 3.53 -1.51
C VAL A 168 -2.03 3.40 -0.02
N ARG A 169 -1.31 2.58 0.76
CA ARG A 169 -1.49 2.52 2.23
C ARG A 169 -1.23 3.86 2.89
N LEU A 170 -0.21 4.59 2.43
CA LEU A 170 0.22 5.87 3.01
C LEU A 170 -0.57 7.07 2.45
N GLY A 171 -0.65 7.20 1.13
CA GLY A 171 -1.29 8.34 0.47
C GLY A 171 -2.81 8.22 0.32
N GLY A 172 -3.35 7.01 0.47
CA GLY A 172 -4.77 6.72 0.23
C GLY A 172 -5.69 6.91 1.43
N LYS A 173 -5.20 7.45 2.55
CA LYS A 173 -6.01 7.59 3.78
C LYS A 173 -7.23 8.50 3.54
N PRO A 174 -8.38 8.22 4.20
CA PRO A 174 -9.54 9.10 4.12
C PRO A 174 -9.21 10.49 4.68
N CYS A 175 -9.93 11.51 4.21
CA CYS A 175 -9.75 12.90 4.63
C CYS A 175 -8.32 13.49 4.47
N SER A 176 -7.44 12.89 3.66
CA SER A 176 -6.07 13.37 3.43
C SER A 176 -5.94 14.58 2.50
N TYR A 177 -7.07 15.13 2.01
CA TYR A 177 -7.17 16.13 0.94
C TYR A 177 -6.56 15.74 -0.41
N LEU A 178 -5.97 14.56 -0.53
CA LEU A 178 -5.49 14.06 -1.80
C LEU A 178 -6.68 13.67 -2.70
N PRO A 179 -6.59 13.90 -4.02
CA PRO A 179 -7.70 13.64 -4.93
C PRO A 179 -7.96 12.15 -5.17
N TRP A 180 -7.03 11.27 -4.78
CA TRP A 180 -7.14 9.79 -4.84
C TRP A 180 -7.33 9.15 -3.45
N ARG A 181 -7.83 9.90 -2.46
CA ARG A 181 -8.07 9.39 -1.10
C ARG A 181 -9.19 8.34 -1.06
N TRP A 182 -9.24 7.54 -0.01
CA TRP A 182 -10.44 6.76 0.31
C TRP A 182 -11.65 7.69 0.48
N GLY A 183 -12.71 7.44 -0.28
CA GLY A 183 -13.89 8.28 -0.39
C GLY A 183 -13.70 9.51 -1.27
N TYR A 184 -12.83 9.48 -2.29
CA TYR A 184 -12.59 10.67 -3.13
C TYR A 184 -13.81 11.13 -3.91
N GLY A 185 -14.80 10.27 -4.14
CA GLY A 185 -16.06 10.64 -4.76
C GLY A 185 -16.95 11.53 -3.88
N TRP A 186 -16.63 11.66 -2.58
CA TRP A 186 -17.33 12.54 -1.66
C TRP A 186 -16.65 13.91 -1.56
N PRO A 187 -17.34 14.94 -1.07
CA PRO A 187 -16.70 16.20 -0.68
C PRO A 187 -15.54 15.98 0.30
N HIS A 188 -14.63 16.95 0.37
CA HIS A 188 -13.56 16.92 1.36
C HIS A 188 -14.13 17.01 2.78
N CYS A 189 -13.51 16.31 3.72
CA CYS A 189 -13.86 16.40 5.12
C CYS A 189 -13.52 17.80 5.65
N GLU A 190 -14.42 18.42 6.41
CA GLU A 190 -14.12 19.65 7.12
C GLU A 190 -13.32 19.30 8.38
N LEU A 191 -12.05 19.72 8.46
CA LEU A 191 -11.19 19.44 9.62
C LEU A 191 -11.57 20.26 10.86
N LEU A 192 -12.42 21.28 10.73
CA LEU A 192 -12.76 22.21 11.81
C LEU A 192 -14.23 22.67 11.66
N LYS A 193 -15.06 22.34 12.64
CA LYS A 193 -16.24 23.10 13.03
C LYS A 193 -16.05 23.61 14.45
#